data_AF-A0A9N7ZAP9-F1
#
_entry.id   AF-A0A9N7ZAP9-F1
#
_cell.length_a   1.000
_cell.length_b   1.000
_cell.length_c   1.000
_cell.angle_alpha   90.00
_cell.angle_beta   90.00
_cell.angle_gamma   90.00
#
_symmetry.space_group_name_H-M   'P 1'
#
loop_
_entity.id
_entity.type
_entity.pdbx_description
1 polymer ?
#
loop_
_entity_poly.entity_id
_entity_poly.type
_entity_poly.pdbx_seq_one_letter_code
_entity_poly.pdbx_strand_id
1 'polypeptide(L)'
;MASLDLPYRCPRCGEHKRFRSLSSLRAHLEYNHTYETLYVLSKSNSVCDAAALLPLVAEGALLAPANNNDPFEPLRPSALKERRFPCRELPCVDDLSLTPANSNTAARYIPNVEFPLGEIFMKTAMTSTDSGPHGNPNTAVAVAANVAASAVEAAYEEGLARLKARAFERLELDERLEKLSEEVEQKIAARVGRLQSELERKSSELERAKLESERLSQEKQDLEDKASELSRQVDVSVEMLANLKQDLVNKEAELNHKQQCGLHLSLHRTLQ
;
A
#
# COMPACT_ATOMS: atom_id res chain seq x y z
N MET A 1 23.69 -34.74 -22.81
CA MET A 1 23.75 -34.27 -21.42
C MET A 1 22.46 -33.54 -21.13
N ALA A 2 21.65 -34.02 -20.20
CA ALA A 2 20.30 -33.52 -19.94
C ALA A 2 20.38 -32.11 -19.35
N SER A 3 20.00 -31.10 -20.14
CA SER A 3 19.76 -29.75 -19.65
C SER A 3 18.66 -29.84 -18.61
N LEU A 4 19.02 -29.61 -17.36
CA LEU A 4 18.10 -29.56 -16.24
C LEU A 4 17.11 -28.45 -16.54
N ASP A 5 15.86 -28.82 -16.82
CA ASP A 5 14.80 -27.87 -17.10
C ASP A 5 14.41 -27.24 -15.75
N LEU A 6 14.97 -26.07 -15.45
CA LEU A 6 14.65 -25.28 -14.27
C LEU A 6 13.63 -24.22 -14.71
N PRO A 7 12.32 -24.48 -14.53
CA PRO A 7 11.26 -23.65 -15.10
C PRO A 7 11.11 -22.31 -14.35
N TYR A 8 11.55 -22.26 -13.09
CA TYR A 8 11.38 -21.09 -12.24
C TYR A 8 12.59 -20.16 -12.34
N ARG A 9 12.33 -18.87 -12.56
CA ARG A 9 13.33 -17.83 -12.75
C ARG A 9 13.14 -16.69 -11.75
N CYS A 10 14.23 -16.11 -11.27
CA CYS A 10 14.17 -14.92 -10.45
C CYS A 10 13.98 -13.68 -11.35
N PRO A 11 12.93 -12.86 -11.15
CA PRO A 11 12.70 -11.65 -11.93
C PRO A 11 13.84 -10.62 -11.84
N ARG A 12 14.59 -10.64 -10.73
CA ARG A 12 15.70 -9.71 -10.46
C ARG A 12 17.05 -10.18 -10.99
N CYS A 13 17.28 -11.50 -11.05
CA CYS A 13 18.54 -12.08 -11.53
C CYS A 13 18.52 -12.52 -13.00
N GLY A 14 17.36 -12.45 -13.66
CA GLY A 14 17.21 -12.84 -15.07
C GLY A 14 17.54 -14.32 -15.32
N GLU A 15 18.08 -14.63 -16.50
CA GLU A 15 18.32 -16.02 -16.92
C GLU A 15 19.42 -16.76 -16.15
N HIS A 16 20.22 -16.04 -15.36
CA HIS A 16 21.43 -16.52 -14.72
C HIS A 16 21.15 -17.30 -13.43
N LYS A 17 19.96 -17.16 -12.84
CA LYS A 17 19.53 -17.94 -11.69
C LYS A 17 18.18 -18.59 -11.93
N ARG A 18 18.23 -19.89 -12.19
CA ARG A 18 17.06 -20.75 -12.33
C ARG A 18 16.95 -21.69 -11.14
N PHE A 19 15.73 -22.09 -10.81
CA PHE A 19 15.43 -22.93 -9.65
C PHE A 19 14.60 -24.15 -10.07
N ARG A 20 14.86 -25.29 -9.42
CA ARG A 20 14.13 -26.55 -9.67
C ARG A 20 12.75 -26.57 -9.00
N SER A 21 12.49 -25.69 -8.04
CA SER A 21 11.22 -25.60 -7.32
C SER A 21 10.90 -24.17 -6.89
N LEU A 22 9.60 -23.87 -6.69
CA LEU A 22 9.13 -22.61 -6.13
C LEU A 22 9.67 -22.34 -4.73
N SER A 23 9.87 -23.38 -3.91
CA SER A 23 10.43 -23.26 -2.57
C SER A 23 11.86 -22.72 -2.61
N SER A 24 12.67 -23.19 -3.56
CA SER A 24 14.05 -22.73 -3.75
C SER A 24 14.11 -21.30 -4.30
N LEU A 25 13.18 -20.93 -5.19
CA LEU A 25 13.03 -19.54 -5.65
C LEU A 25 12.59 -18.59 -4.51
N ARG A 26 11.63 -19.01 -3.68
CA ARG A 26 11.15 -18.23 -2.54
C ARG A 26 12.27 -17.96 -1.54
N ALA A 27 13.02 -18.99 -1.15
CA ALA A 27 14.17 -18.84 -0.28
C ALA A 27 15.22 -17.89 -0.88
N HIS A 28 15.48 -17.98 -2.19
CA HIS A 28 16.42 -17.08 -2.84
C HIS A 28 15.97 -15.61 -2.78
N LEU A 29 14.69 -15.31 -3.08
CA LEU A 29 14.14 -13.96 -2.98
C LEU A 29 14.21 -13.41 -1.55
N GLU A 30 13.91 -14.27 -0.56
CA GLU A 30 13.91 -13.91 0.85
C GLU A 30 15.32 -13.65 1.40
N TYR A 31 16.32 -14.43 1.02
CA TYR A 31 17.69 -14.22 1.52
C TYR A 31 18.51 -13.19 0.72
N ASN A 32 18.23 -13.01 -0.58
CA ASN A 32 19.08 -12.18 -1.46
C ASN A 32 18.41 -10.86 -1.88
N HIS A 33 17.08 -10.77 -1.81
CA HIS A 33 16.31 -9.63 -2.31
C HIS A 33 15.27 -9.10 -1.32
N THR A 34 15.40 -9.43 -0.04
CA THR A 34 14.51 -8.98 1.04
C THR A 34 14.42 -7.46 1.07
N TYR A 35 15.57 -6.77 1.08
CA TYR A 35 15.61 -5.31 1.19
C TYR A 35 15.02 -4.61 -0.03
N GLU A 36 15.33 -5.11 -1.23
CA GLU A 36 14.84 -4.51 -2.47
C GLU A 36 13.35 -4.80 -2.70
N THR A 37 12.84 -5.92 -2.18
CA THR A 37 11.41 -6.25 -2.22
C THR A 37 10.64 -5.37 -1.25
N LEU A 38 11.16 -5.16 -0.04
CA LEU A 38 10.60 -4.21 0.91
C LEU A 38 10.70 -2.76 0.42
N TYR A 39 11.78 -2.38 -0.29
CA TYR A 39 11.93 -1.04 -0.87
C TYR A 39 10.91 -0.77 -1.98
N VAL A 40 10.73 -1.72 -2.91
CA VAL A 40 9.71 -1.60 -3.97
C VAL A 40 8.31 -1.52 -3.36
N LEU A 41 7.99 -2.38 -2.38
CA LEU A 41 6.71 -2.34 -1.65
C LEU A 41 6.51 -1.03 -0.86
N SER A 42 7.57 -0.51 -0.24
CA SER A 42 7.55 0.77 0.47
C SER A 42 7.35 1.95 -0.47
N LYS A 43 7.88 1.88 -1.69
CA LYS A 43 7.74 2.91 -2.74
C LYS A 43 6.37 2.84 -3.43
N SER A 44 5.79 1.64 -3.52
CA SER A 44 4.49 1.38 -4.15
C SER A 44 3.29 1.46 -3.20
N ASN A 45 3.45 2.00 -1.99
CA ASN A 45 2.33 2.35 -1.09
C ASN A 45 1.49 3.54 -1.59
N SER A 46 1.58 3.87 -2.88
CA SER A 46 0.62 4.66 -3.63
C SER A 46 -0.44 3.68 -4.16
N VAL A 47 -1.66 3.79 -3.62
CA VAL A 47 -2.83 2.98 -3.97
C VAL A 47 -2.96 2.80 -5.50
N CYS A 48 -3.24 1.56 -5.93
CA CYS A 48 -3.49 1.06 -7.30
C CYS A 48 -2.26 0.57 -8.07
N ASP A 49 -1.99 -0.75 -8.05
CA ASP A 49 -2.28 -1.64 -9.18
C ASP A 49 -1.89 -3.10 -8.84
N ALA A 50 -2.74 -3.80 -8.08
CA ALA A 50 -2.56 -5.23 -7.79
C ALA A 50 -2.83 -6.12 -9.02
N ALA A 51 -3.36 -5.56 -10.13
CA ALA A 51 -3.63 -6.28 -11.36
C ALA A 51 -2.40 -6.32 -12.31
N ALA A 52 -1.45 -5.40 -12.16
CA ALA A 52 -0.24 -5.36 -12.98
C ALA A 52 0.88 -6.34 -12.54
N LEU A 53 0.73 -7.02 -11.39
CA LEU A 53 1.74 -7.94 -10.85
C LEU A 53 1.36 -9.43 -10.90
N LEU A 54 0.33 -9.80 -11.66
CA LEU A 54 0.02 -11.20 -11.98
C LEU A 54 0.34 -11.53 -13.44
N PRO A 55 1.51 -12.13 -13.71
CA PRO A 55 1.64 -13.07 -14.80
C PRO A 55 1.74 -14.50 -14.23
N LEU A 56 0.94 -15.42 -14.80
CA LEU A 56 0.99 -16.89 -14.68
C LEU A 56 0.07 -17.55 -13.63
N VAL A 57 -1.24 -17.56 -13.90
CA VAL A 57 -2.00 -18.82 -13.83
C VAL A 57 -2.68 -18.98 -15.18
N ALA A 58 -2.16 -19.95 -15.94
CA ALA A 58 -2.66 -20.33 -17.25
C ALA A 58 -3.99 -21.09 -17.15
N GLU A 59 -4.68 -21.04 -18.28
CA GLU A 59 -5.80 -21.86 -18.76
C GLU A 59 -6.08 -23.19 -18.04
N GLY A 60 -7.37 -23.49 -17.84
CA GLY A 60 -7.82 -24.84 -17.51
C GLY A 60 -9.27 -24.96 -17.02
N ALA A 61 -10.21 -24.87 -17.96
CA ALA A 61 -11.54 -25.52 -18.02
C ALA A 61 -12.41 -25.65 -16.75
N LEU A 62 -13.65 -25.15 -16.81
CA LEU A 62 -14.89 -25.92 -16.61
C LEU A 62 -16.12 -25.20 -17.25
N LEU A 63 -16.72 -25.82 -18.27
CA LEU A 63 -18.15 -26.05 -18.59
C LEU A 63 -19.18 -25.16 -17.83
N ALA A 64 -20.27 -24.56 -18.34
CA ALA A 64 -21.13 -24.54 -19.55
C ALA A 64 -22.33 -23.56 -19.22
N PRO A 65 -23.44 -23.39 -19.98
CA PRO A 65 -23.74 -23.57 -21.40
C PRO A 65 -24.26 -22.26 -22.09
N ALA A 66 -24.57 -22.42 -23.38
CA ALA A 66 -25.04 -21.43 -24.34
C ALA A 66 -26.40 -20.77 -24.04
N ASN A 67 -26.58 -19.54 -24.52
CA ASN A 67 -27.82 -19.16 -25.21
C ASN A 67 -27.52 -18.16 -26.34
N ASN A 68 -28.18 -18.40 -27.47
CA ASN A 68 -27.96 -17.81 -28.80
C ASN A 68 -28.70 -16.47 -28.95
N ASN A 69 -28.25 -15.63 -29.88
CA ASN A 69 -29.00 -15.10 -31.04
C ASN A 69 -28.30 -13.85 -31.66
N ASP A 70 -27.44 -14.09 -32.67
CA ASP A 70 -27.32 -13.44 -34.00
C ASP A 70 -27.26 -11.89 -34.22
N PRO A 71 -26.88 -11.37 -35.43
CA PRO A 71 -25.85 -11.80 -36.39
C PRO A 71 -25.03 -10.64 -37.06
N PHE A 72 -23.81 -10.95 -37.50
CA PHE A 72 -23.03 -10.40 -38.65
C PHE A 72 -22.84 -8.86 -38.87
N GLU A 73 -21.58 -8.38 -38.80
CA GLU A 73 -20.86 -7.84 -39.98
C GLU A 73 -19.33 -7.66 -39.71
N PRO A 74 -18.45 -7.79 -40.74
CA PRO A 74 -17.00 -7.88 -40.60
C PRO A 74 -16.28 -6.58 -41.01
N LEU A 75 -15.10 -6.25 -40.44
CA LEU A 75 -14.07 -5.42 -41.11
C LEU A 75 -12.74 -5.36 -40.31
N ARG A 76 -11.76 -6.11 -40.80
CA ARG A 76 -10.31 -5.87 -41.02
C ARG A 76 -9.37 -5.09 -40.03
N PRO A 77 -8.04 -5.35 -40.14
CA PRO A 77 -7.03 -5.11 -39.11
C PRO A 77 -6.30 -3.78 -39.28
N SER A 78 -5.85 -3.15 -38.19
CA SER A 78 -4.80 -2.12 -38.27
C SER A 78 -4.12 -1.79 -36.95
N ALA A 79 -2.78 -1.72 -37.05
CA ALA A 79 -1.87 -0.85 -36.31
C ALA A 79 -1.63 -1.14 -34.83
N LEU A 80 -0.79 -2.14 -34.59
CA LEU A 80 0.02 -2.28 -33.39
C LEU A 80 0.99 -1.09 -33.33
N LYS A 81 0.60 -0.03 -32.62
CA LYS A 81 1.41 1.16 -32.40
C LYS A 81 2.45 0.87 -31.33
N GLU A 82 3.61 0.46 -31.81
CA GLU A 82 4.89 0.39 -31.13
C GLU A 82 5.15 1.70 -30.35
N ARG A 83 4.98 1.65 -29.02
CA ARG A 83 5.42 2.71 -28.11
C ARG A 83 6.73 2.28 -27.46
N ARG A 84 7.79 2.52 -28.21
CA ARG A 84 9.19 2.55 -27.76
C ARG A 84 9.32 3.68 -26.71
N PHE A 85 9.58 3.31 -25.47
CA PHE A 85 9.94 4.28 -24.42
C PHE A 85 11.41 4.71 -24.61
N PRO A 86 11.74 6.01 -24.59
CA PRO A 86 13.12 6.46 -24.56
C PRO A 86 13.64 6.36 -23.12
N CYS A 87 14.54 5.42 -22.86
CA CYS A 87 15.37 5.46 -21.66
C CYS A 87 16.40 6.59 -21.82
N ARG A 88 16.29 7.63 -21.00
CA ARG A 88 17.35 8.64 -20.84
C ARG A 88 18.41 8.05 -19.92
N GLU A 89 19.50 7.59 -20.52
CA GLU A 89 20.76 7.27 -19.83
C GLU A 89 21.29 8.51 -19.11
N LEU A 90 21.65 8.38 -17.84
CA LEU A 90 22.68 9.21 -17.19
C LEU A 90 23.44 8.38 -16.13
N PRO A 91 24.73 8.68 -15.90
CA PRO A 91 25.74 7.70 -15.51
C PRO A 91 25.81 7.45 -14.00
N CYS A 92 26.18 6.22 -13.65
CA CYS A 92 26.74 5.85 -12.35
C CYS A 92 28.21 6.26 -12.25
N VAL A 93 28.60 6.77 -11.08
CA VAL A 93 29.92 6.71 -10.45
C VAL A 93 29.62 6.83 -8.95
N ASP A 94 29.68 5.73 -8.17
CA ASP A 94 30.87 5.27 -7.41
C ASP A 94 31.40 6.40 -6.49
N ASP A 95 31.55 6.28 -5.17
CA ASP A 95 31.69 5.12 -4.29
C ASP A 95 31.62 5.64 -2.82
N LEU A 96 31.74 4.72 -1.85
CA LEU A 96 31.98 4.89 -0.40
C LEU A 96 30.79 4.82 0.57
N SER A 97 30.36 3.57 0.75
CA SER A 97 30.43 2.85 2.04
C SER A 97 30.12 3.62 3.33
N LEU A 98 28.86 3.50 3.76
CA LEU A 98 28.49 3.52 5.18
C LEU A 98 28.61 2.09 5.72
N THR A 99 29.34 1.89 6.81
CA THR A 99 29.13 0.74 7.71
C THR A 99 28.60 1.21 9.07
N PRO A 100 27.68 0.43 9.68
CA PRO A 100 26.88 0.84 10.82
C PRO A 100 27.44 0.30 12.15
N ALA A 101 27.04 0.94 13.25
CA ALA A 101 26.71 0.36 14.56
C ALA A 101 27.05 1.36 15.68
N ASN A 102 26.06 1.80 16.45
CA ASN A 102 25.61 1.09 17.63
C ASN A 102 24.79 2.05 18.50
N SER A 103 23.62 1.60 18.94
CA SER A 103 22.78 2.27 19.92
C SER A 103 23.54 2.43 21.23
N ASN A 104 23.47 3.62 21.85
CA ASN A 104 23.29 3.71 23.29
C ASN A 104 22.74 5.07 23.71
N THR A 105 21.52 5.01 24.22
CA THR A 105 20.85 6.01 25.03
C THR A 105 21.63 6.20 26.33
N ALA A 106 22.21 7.38 26.53
CA ALA A 106 22.48 7.92 27.85
C ALA A 106 22.63 9.43 27.70
N ALA A 107 21.88 10.16 28.54
CA ALA A 107 21.86 11.60 28.64
C ALA A 107 23.25 12.21 28.46
N ARG A 108 23.45 13.01 27.41
CA ARG A 108 24.59 13.91 27.35
C ARG A 108 24.30 15.10 28.24
N TYR A 109 24.46 14.85 29.53
CA TYR A 109 24.78 15.87 30.51
C TYR A 109 25.84 16.77 29.89
N ILE A 110 25.53 18.05 29.69
CA ILE A 110 26.49 19.04 29.26
C ILE A 110 27.57 19.03 30.35
N PRO A 111 28.83 18.67 30.07
CA PRO A 111 29.87 18.78 31.07
C PRO A 111 29.93 20.25 31.45
N ASN A 112 29.75 20.53 32.74
CA ASN A 112 30.07 21.82 33.33
C ASN A 112 31.36 22.33 32.71
N VAL A 113 31.31 23.52 32.12
CA VAL A 113 32.49 24.21 31.66
C VAL A 113 33.20 24.69 32.94
N GLU A 114 33.89 23.77 33.62
CA GLU A 114 34.88 24.15 34.63
C GLU A 114 35.98 24.88 33.87
N PHE A 115 35.98 26.21 34.01
CA PHE A 115 37.13 27.02 33.65
C PHE A 115 38.27 26.64 34.61
N PRO A 116 39.39 26.04 34.14
CA PRO A 116 40.55 25.85 34.99
C PRO A 116 41.23 27.21 35.14
N LEU A 117 40.73 28.04 36.05
CA LEU A 117 41.44 29.24 36.51
C LEU A 117 42.66 28.89 37.38
N GLY A 118 42.96 27.59 37.57
CA GLY A 118 43.99 27.09 38.46
C GLY A 118 45.38 26.84 37.86
N GLU A 119 45.57 26.91 36.54
CA GLU A 119 46.84 26.46 35.91
C GLU A 119 47.61 27.55 35.15
N ILE A 120 47.13 28.80 35.14
CA ILE A 120 47.87 29.93 34.51
C ILE A 120 48.98 30.50 35.40
N PHE A 121 49.13 29.98 36.61
CA PHE A 121 50.28 30.26 37.45
C PHE A 121 50.98 28.93 37.71
N MET A 122 52.29 28.88 37.48
CA MET A 122 53.25 27.78 37.77
C MET A 122 53.83 27.07 36.54
N LYS A 123 54.46 27.81 35.61
CA LYS A 123 55.72 27.36 34.99
C LYS A 123 56.44 28.48 34.22
N THR A 124 57.15 29.33 34.95
CA THR A 124 58.37 29.96 34.39
C THR A 124 59.53 29.50 35.25
N ALA A 125 60.03 28.32 34.91
CA ALA A 125 61.24 27.77 35.51
C ALA A 125 62.43 28.66 35.13
N MET A 126 63.18 29.08 36.14
CA MET A 126 64.46 29.75 35.98
C MET A 126 65.53 28.76 35.52
N THR A 127 66.23 29.09 34.43
CA THR A 127 67.63 28.73 34.10
C THR A 127 68.10 29.76 33.07
N SER A 128 68.82 30.82 33.47
CA SER A 128 70.28 31.04 33.28
C SER A 128 70.77 30.90 31.82
N THR A 129 71.65 31.70 31.22
CA THR A 129 72.45 32.90 31.52
C THR A 129 73.14 33.20 30.19
N ASP A 130 73.10 34.41 29.63
CA ASP A 130 74.27 35.03 28.98
C ASP A 130 74.12 36.55 28.85
N SER A 131 75.23 37.23 28.66
CA SER A 131 75.60 38.45 29.38
C SER A 131 75.71 39.68 28.46
N GLY A 132 75.01 40.77 28.83
CA GLY A 132 75.41 42.18 28.59
C GLY A 132 74.65 43.01 27.52
N PRO A 133 74.59 44.37 27.60
CA PRO A 133 74.74 45.28 28.76
C PRO A 133 73.48 46.14 29.04
N HIS A 134 73.24 46.40 30.34
CA HIS A 134 72.34 47.41 30.93
C HIS A 134 70.83 47.38 30.61
N GLY A 135 70.14 46.33 31.08
CA GLY A 135 68.70 46.36 31.33
C GLY A 135 68.42 46.02 32.80
N ASN A 136 67.69 46.88 33.52
CA ASN A 136 67.27 46.59 34.90
C ASN A 136 66.39 45.31 34.90
N PRO A 137 66.74 44.24 35.64
CA PRO A 137 65.97 42.99 35.67
C PRO A 137 64.51 43.21 36.10
N ASN A 138 64.22 44.25 36.89
CA ASN A 138 62.86 44.61 37.29
C ASN A 138 62.01 45.07 36.11
N THR A 139 62.62 45.62 35.04
CA THR A 139 61.91 46.07 33.83
C THR A 139 61.50 44.89 32.95
N ALA A 140 62.36 43.87 32.79
CA ALA A 140 62.02 42.68 32.00
C ALA A 140 60.88 41.87 32.66
N VAL A 141 60.89 41.75 34.00
CA VAL A 141 59.83 41.10 34.76
C VAL A 141 58.50 41.86 34.65
N ALA A 142 58.54 43.20 34.70
CA ALA A 142 57.34 44.02 34.52
C ALA A 142 56.75 43.90 33.10
N VAL A 143 57.60 43.86 32.07
CA VAL A 143 57.17 43.63 30.69
C VAL A 143 56.55 42.24 30.54
N ALA A 144 57.16 41.20 31.09
CA ALA A 144 56.60 39.85 31.07
C ALA A 144 55.25 39.75 31.81
N ALA A 145 55.11 40.43 32.95
CA ALA A 145 53.85 40.50 33.70
C ALA A 145 52.74 41.22 32.89
N ASN A 146 53.07 42.31 32.20
CA ASN A 146 52.13 43.02 31.32
C ASN A 146 51.74 42.19 30.09
N VAL A 147 52.69 41.46 29.49
CA VAL A 147 52.41 40.54 28.37
C VAL A 147 51.51 39.40 28.85
N ALA A 148 51.75 38.85 30.04
CA ALA A 148 50.89 37.83 30.62
C ALA A 148 49.48 38.36 30.92
N ALA A 149 49.35 39.56 31.50
CA ALA A 149 48.06 40.19 31.74
C ALA A 149 47.29 40.46 30.43
N SER A 150 47.97 40.97 29.40
CA SER A 150 47.39 41.20 28.08
C SER A 150 46.99 39.90 27.37
N ALA A 151 47.77 38.82 27.52
CA ALA A 151 47.42 37.50 26.98
C ALA A 151 46.18 36.90 27.66
N VAL A 152 46.03 37.12 28.97
CA VAL A 152 44.83 36.70 29.72
C VAL A 152 43.59 37.47 29.28
N GLU A 153 43.68 38.79 29.09
CA GLU A 153 42.57 39.58 28.54
C GLU A 153 42.21 39.15 27.11
N ALA A 154 43.20 38.92 26.24
CA ALA A 154 42.97 38.44 24.89
C ALA A 154 42.29 37.07 24.86
N ALA A 155 42.71 36.14 25.73
CA ALA A 155 42.09 34.81 25.85
C ALA A 155 40.65 34.89 26.36
N TYR A 156 40.34 35.82 27.27
CA TYR A 156 38.98 36.06 27.75
C TYR A 156 38.06 36.59 26.64
N GLU A 157 38.51 37.61 25.90
CA GLU A 157 37.74 38.17 24.79
C GLU A 157 37.55 37.16 23.65
N GLU A 158 38.56 36.35 23.36
CA GLU A 158 38.43 35.24 22.41
C GLU A 158 37.43 34.18 22.89
N GLY A 159 37.46 33.83 24.18
CA GLY A 159 36.49 32.94 24.80
C GLY A 159 35.06 33.46 24.69
N LEU A 160 34.85 34.75 24.94
CA LEU A 160 33.55 35.42 24.82
C LEU A 160 33.07 35.46 23.36
N ALA A 161 33.96 35.74 22.41
CA ALA A 161 33.65 35.73 20.98
C ALA A 161 33.21 34.34 20.50
N ARG A 162 33.92 33.28 20.92
CA ARG A 162 33.56 31.89 20.61
C ARG A 162 32.21 31.49 21.21
N LEU A 163 31.93 31.91 22.45
CA LEU A 163 30.63 31.64 23.10
C LEU A 163 29.49 32.34 22.36
N LYS A 164 29.67 33.60 21.96
CA LYS A 164 28.68 34.34 21.16
C LYS A 164 28.44 33.66 19.81
N ALA A 165 29.49 33.27 19.08
CA ALA A 165 29.37 32.56 17.82
C ALA A 165 28.54 31.27 17.96
N ARG A 166 28.85 30.44 18.96
CA ARG A 166 28.09 29.21 19.25
C ARG A 166 26.64 29.46 19.66
N ALA A 167 26.36 30.58 20.35
CA ALA A 167 25.00 30.94 20.71
C ALA A 167 24.16 31.29 19.48
N PHE A 168 24.72 32.04 18.53
CA PHE A 168 24.05 32.37 17.27
C PHE A 168 23.82 31.13 16.40
N GLU A 169 24.82 30.26 16.25
CA GLU A 169 24.66 28.99 15.52
C GLU A 169 23.51 28.14 16.10
N ARG A 170 23.38 28.08 17.43
CA ARG A 170 22.28 27.35 18.07
C ARG A 170 20.92 27.98 17.77
N LEU A 171 20.82 29.32 17.84
CA LEU A 171 19.58 30.03 17.48
C LEU A 171 19.18 29.80 16.02
N GLU A 172 20.14 29.78 15.09
CA GLU A 172 19.86 29.45 13.69
C GLU A 172 19.37 28.01 13.51
N LEU A 173 19.92 27.06 14.26
CA LEU A 173 19.44 25.67 14.25
C LEU A 173 18.03 25.57 14.84
N ASP A 174 17.75 26.27 15.93
CA ASP A 174 16.43 26.31 16.56
C ASP A 174 15.39 26.88 15.58
N GLU A 175 15.70 27.96 14.86
CA GLU A 175 14.82 28.53 13.83
C GLU A 175 14.57 27.56 12.67
N ARG A 176 15.59 26.81 12.24
CA ARG A 176 15.44 25.78 11.19
C ARG A 176 14.60 24.60 11.67
N LEU A 177 14.76 24.19 12.93
CA LEU A 177 13.95 23.13 13.54
C LEU A 177 12.49 23.55 13.67
N GLU A 178 12.22 24.79 14.07
CA GLU A 178 10.88 25.36 14.14
C GLU A 178 10.20 25.35 12.77
N LYS A 179 10.88 25.84 11.72
CA LYS A 179 10.37 25.80 10.34
C LYS A 179 10.04 24.38 9.86
N LEU A 180 10.93 23.42 10.14
CA LEU A 180 10.69 22.02 9.79
C LEU A 180 9.51 21.43 10.59
N SER A 181 9.35 21.80 11.86
CA SER A 181 8.22 21.39 12.70
C SER A 181 6.91 21.91 12.13
N GLU A 182 6.84 23.20 11.82
CA GLU A 182 5.67 23.83 11.20
C GLU A 182 5.33 23.20 9.85
N GLU A 183 6.32 22.93 8.99
CA GLU A 183 6.08 22.29 7.70
C GLU A 183 5.52 20.87 7.86
N VAL A 184 6.03 20.11 8.84
CA VAL A 184 5.51 18.78 9.17
C VAL A 184 4.09 18.87 9.71
N GLU A 185 3.81 19.78 10.63
CA GLU A 185 2.48 20.00 11.19
C GLU A 185 1.47 20.39 10.10
N GLN A 186 1.84 21.31 9.20
CA GLN A 186 1.01 21.69 8.05
C GLN A 186 0.74 20.52 7.11
N LYS A 187 1.76 19.70 6.81
CA LYS A 187 1.59 18.49 5.98
C LYS A 187 0.67 17.47 6.66
N ILE A 188 0.80 17.28 7.97
CA ILE A 188 -0.07 16.40 8.75
C ILE A 188 -1.50 16.94 8.72
N ALA A 189 -1.70 18.21 9.03
CA ALA A 189 -3.03 18.85 9.01
C ALA A 189 -3.69 18.73 7.63
N ALA A 190 -2.95 18.99 6.56
CA ALA A 190 -3.45 18.83 5.19
C ALA A 190 -3.81 17.38 4.86
N ARG A 191 -3.00 16.40 5.29
CA ARG A 191 -3.29 14.97 5.07
C ARG A 191 -4.50 14.51 5.88
N VAL A 192 -4.59 14.93 7.14
CA VAL A 192 -5.73 14.62 8.02
C VAL A 192 -7.01 15.23 7.46
N GLY A 193 -7.01 16.49 7.03
CA GLY A 193 -8.17 17.13 6.41
C GLY A 193 -8.66 16.41 5.14
N ARG A 194 -7.74 15.99 4.26
CA ARG A 194 -8.10 15.17 3.09
C ARG A 194 -8.71 13.83 3.48
N LEU A 195 -8.12 13.12 4.44
CA LEU A 195 -8.66 11.84 4.91
C LEU A 195 -10.03 12.00 5.59
N GLN A 196 -10.24 13.08 6.34
CA GLN A 196 -11.54 13.38 6.97
C GLN A 196 -12.62 13.61 5.92
N SER A 197 -12.36 14.47 4.92
CA SER A 197 -13.32 14.71 3.83
C SER A 197 -13.60 13.46 2.99
N GLU A 198 -12.59 12.62 2.73
CA GLU A 198 -12.78 11.33 2.05
C GLU A 198 -13.63 10.37 2.88
N LEU A 199 -13.40 10.30 4.19
CA LEU A 199 -14.17 9.48 5.12
C LEU A 199 -15.64 9.93 5.18
N GLU A 200 -15.90 11.23 5.30
CA GLU A 200 -17.24 11.80 5.30
C GLU A 200 -17.98 11.52 3.99
N ARG A 201 -17.30 11.74 2.86
CA ARG A 201 -17.87 11.43 1.53
C ARG A 201 -18.20 9.93 1.43
N LYS A 202 -17.27 9.04 1.81
CA LYS A 202 -17.49 7.59 1.77
C LYS A 202 -18.59 7.13 2.72
N SER A 203 -18.68 7.74 3.90
CA SER A 203 -19.78 7.51 4.84
C SER A 203 -21.12 7.88 4.22
N SER A 204 -21.23 9.05 3.58
CA SER A 204 -22.46 9.47 2.89
C SER A 204 -22.84 8.57 1.71
N GLU A 205 -21.86 8.05 0.97
CA GLU A 205 -22.06 7.09 -0.12
C GLU A 205 -22.58 5.76 0.41
N LEU A 206 -22.00 5.29 1.51
CA LEU A 206 -22.42 4.05 2.17
C LEU A 206 -23.85 4.14 2.69
N GLU A 207 -24.23 5.23 3.35
CA GLU A 207 -25.60 5.42 3.84
C GLU A 207 -26.62 5.47 2.70
N ARG A 208 -26.31 6.15 1.60
CA ARG A 208 -27.17 6.12 0.39
C ARG A 208 -27.32 4.72 -0.18
N ALA A 209 -26.22 3.97 -0.27
CA ALA A 209 -26.25 2.60 -0.77
C ALA A 209 -27.05 1.64 0.15
N LYS A 210 -26.99 1.84 1.47
CA LYS A 210 -27.80 1.08 2.44
C LYS A 210 -29.30 1.33 2.24
N LEU A 211 -29.70 2.59 2.15
CA LEU A 211 -31.11 2.95 1.93
C LEU A 211 -31.63 2.40 0.59
N GLU A 212 -30.82 2.45 -0.46
CA GLU A 212 -31.16 1.88 -1.75
C GLU A 212 -31.28 0.35 -1.69
N SER A 213 -30.34 -0.32 -0.99
CA SER A 213 -30.40 -1.77 -0.78
C SER A 213 -31.65 -2.20 -0.01
N GLU A 214 -32.05 -1.43 1.01
CA GLU A 214 -33.26 -1.70 1.78
C GLU A 214 -34.52 -1.54 0.92
N ARG A 215 -34.60 -0.46 0.13
CA ARG A 215 -35.68 -0.26 -0.83
C ARG A 215 -35.78 -1.41 -1.83
N LEU A 216 -34.67 -1.80 -2.45
CA LEU A 216 -34.64 -2.90 -3.41
C LEU A 216 -34.98 -4.25 -2.75
N SER A 217 -34.60 -4.46 -1.49
CA SER A 217 -35.00 -5.64 -0.73
C SER A 217 -36.50 -5.72 -0.52
N GLN A 218 -37.14 -4.58 -0.22
CA GLN A 218 -38.60 -4.52 -0.08
C GLN A 218 -39.29 -4.78 -1.43
N GLU A 219 -38.84 -4.13 -2.51
CA GLU A 219 -39.38 -4.36 -3.86
C GLU A 219 -39.23 -5.83 -4.29
N LYS A 220 -38.09 -6.45 -3.96
CA LYS A 220 -37.87 -7.88 -4.21
C LYS A 220 -38.87 -8.75 -3.44
N GLN A 221 -39.08 -8.49 -2.14
CA GLN A 221 -40.03 -9.25 -1.34
C GLN A 221 -41.46 -9.13 -1.90
N ASP A 222 -41.88 -7.92 -2.26
CA ASP A 222 -43.21 -7.67 -2.84
C ASP A 222 -43.41 -8.45 -4.16
N LEU A 223 -42.35 -8.57 -4.97
CA LEU A 223 -42.38 -9.36 -6.20
C LEU A 223 -42.40 -10.87 -5.93
N GLU A 224 -41.67 -11.35 -4.92
CA GLU A 224 -41.68 -12.75 -4.50
C GLU A 224 -43.05 -13.16 -3.94
N ASP A 225 -43.71 -12.29 -3.17
CA ASP A 225 -45.06 -12.52 -2.66
C ASP A 225 -46.08 -12.59 -3.81
N LYS A 226 -45.99 -11.68 -4.78
CA LYS A 226 -46.83 -11.70 -5.99
C LYS A 226 -46.59 -12.96 -6.82
N ALA A 227 -45.35 -13.40 -6.99
CA ALA A 227 -45.02 -14.63 -7.69
C ALA A 227 -45.60 -15.86 -6.98
N SER A 228 -45.53 -15.88 -5.65
CA SER A 228 -46.10 -16.96 -4.82
C SER A 228 -47.62 -17.02 -4.93
N GLU A 229 -48.30 -15.87 -4.92
CA GLU A 229 -49.76 -15.81 -5.12
C GLU A 229 -50.17 -16.27 -6.52
N LEU A 230 -49.43 -15.84 -7.56
CA LEU A 230 -49.67 -16.33 -8.93
C LEU A 230 -49.42 -17.83 -9.05
N SER A 231 -48.38 -18.38 -8.40
CA SER A 231 -48.13 -19.83 -8.36
C SER A 231 -49.33 -20.56 -7.75
N ARG A 232 -49.83 -20.08 -6.60
CA ARG A 232 -51.01 -20.66 -5.95
C ARG A 232 -52.25 -20.61 -6.85
N GLN A 233 -52.44 -19.54 -7.61
CA GLN A 233 -53.56 -19.43 -8.56
C GLN A 233 -53.43 -20.43 -9.72
N VAL A 234 -52.21 -20.64 -10.22
CA VAL A 234 -51.95 -21.66 -11.24
C VAL A 234 -52.22 -23.05 -10.67
N ASP A 235 -51.77 -23.35 -9.45
CA ASP A 235 -52.01 -24.64 -8.81
C ASP A 235 -53.51 -24.96 -8.68
N VAL A 236 -54.30 -23.99 -8.20
CA VAL A 236 -55.77 -24.11 -8.10
C VAL A 236 -56.41 -24.30 -9.49
N SER A 237 -55.93 -23.57 -10.49
CA SER A 237 -56.45 -23.67 -11.86
C SER A 237 -56.14 -25.03 -12.49
N VAL A 238 -54.96 -25.58 -12.21
CA VAL A 238 -54.55 -26.92 -12.65
C VAL A 238 -55.40 -28.01 -11.98
N GLU A 239 -55.69 -27.88 -10.68
CA GLU A 239 -56.58 -28.80 -9.97
C GLU A 239 -58.00 -28.78 -10.54
N MET A 240 -58.56 -27.58 -10.77
CA MET A 240 -59.88 -27.44 -11.38
C MET A 240 -59.93 -28.04 -12.80
N LEU A 241 -58.87 -27.85 -13.59
CA LEU A 241 -58.76 -28.45 -14.92
C LEU A 241 -58.71 -29.98 -14.85
N ALA A 242 -57.99 -30.54 -13.87
CA ALA A 242 -57.95 -31.98 -13.66
C ALA A 242 -59.33 -32.56 -13.31
N ASN A 243 -60.08 -31.88 -12.42
CA ASN A 243 -61.44 -32.27 -12.05
C ASN A 243 -62.39 -32.24 -13.26
N LEU A 244 -62.38 -31.14 -14.03
CA LEU A 244 -63.20 -31.01 -15.24
C LEU A 244 -62.85 -32.08 -16.28
N LYS A 245 -61.55 -32.39 -16.45
CA LYS A 245 -61.11 -33.47 -17.34
C LYS A 245 -61.65 -34.82 -16.86
N GLN A 246 -61.63 -35.10 -15.57
CA GLN A 246 -62.18 -36.34 -15.01
C GLN A 246 -63.69 -36.44 -15.23
N ASP A 247 -64.43 -35.35 -15.02
CA ASP A 247 -65.88 -35.30 -15.27
C ASP A 247 -66.23 -35.55 -16.74
N LEU A 248 -65.47 -34.93 -17.66
CA LEU A 248 -65.63 -35.17 -19.10
C LEU A 248 -65.41 -36.64 -19.46
N VAL A 249 -64.36 -37.28 -18.93
CA VAL A 249 -64.09 -38.70 -19.15
C VAL A 249 -65.22 -39.58 -18.60
N ASN A 250 -65.73 -39.27 -17.40
CA ASN A 250 -66.84 -40.00 -16.79
C ASN A 250 -68.11 -39.88 -17.66
N LYS A 251 -68.42 -38.67 -18.14
CA LYS A 251 -69.59 -38.42 -18.99
C LYS A 251 -69.47 -39.09 -20.36
N GLU A 252 -68.29 -39.09 -20.96
CA GLU A 252 -68.03 -39.82 -22.21
C GLU A 252 -68.25 -41.33 -22.04
N ALA A 253 -67.81 -41.91 -20.92
CA ALA A 253 -68.05 -43.32 -20.60
C ALA A 253 -69.55 -43.63 -20.42
N GLU A 254 -70.30 -42.77 -19.72
CA GLU A 254 -71.76 -42.90 -19.58
C GLU A 254 -72.48 -42.84 -20.94
N LEU A 255 -72.08 -41.91 -21.82
CA LEU A 255 -72.66 -41.78 -23.16
C LEU A 255 -72.38 -43.01 -24.02
N ASN A 256 -71.15 -43.50 -24.02
CA ASN A 256 -70.79 -44.72 -24.74
C ASN A 256 -71.59 -45.93 -24.23
N HIS A 257 -71.75 -46.09 -22.92
CA HIS A 257 -72.57 -47.17 -22.36
C HIS A 257 -74.04 -47.09 -22.79
N LYS A 258 -74.64 -45.88 -22.76
CA LYS A 258 -76.01 -45.66 -23.23
C LYS A 258 -76.17 -45.96 -24.71
N GLN A 259 -75.21 -45.56 -25.54
CA GLN A 259 -75.21 -45.82 -26.97
C GLN A 259 -75.09 -47.33 -27.25
N GLN A 260 -74.20 -48.03 -26.55
CA GLN A 260 -73.99 -49.47 -26.72
C GLN A 260 -75.21 -50.29 -26.28
N CYS A 261 -75.81 -49.95 -25.14
CA CYS A 261 -77.08 -50.54 -24.69
C CYS A 261 -78.23 -50.23 -25.67
N GLY A 262 -78.31 -49.01 -26.18
CA GLY A 262 -79.30 -48.61 -27.18
C GLY A 262 -79.19 -49.41 -28.47
N LEU A 263 -77.97 -49.59 -28.99
CA LEU A 263 -77.68 -50.44 -30.16
C LEU A 263 -78.06 -51.90 -29.89
N HIS A 264 -77.74 -52.44 -28.71
CA HIS A 264 -78.11 -53.80 -28.34
C HIS A 264 -79.64 -53.98 -28.30
N LEU A 265 -80.38 -53.03 -27.73
CA LEU A 265 -81.85 -53.05 -27.74
C LEU A 265 -82.44 -52.90 -29.15
N SER A 266 -81.83 -52.09 -30.02
CA SER A 266 -82.32 -51.95 -31.40
C SER A 266 -82.11 -53.23 -32.20
N LEU A 267 -80.92 -53.84 -32.10
CA LEU A 267 -80.63 -55.14 -32.70
C LEU A 267 -81.61 -56.22 -32.23
N HIS A 268 -81.85 -56.31 -30.92
CA HIS A 268 -82.83 -57.26 -30.37
C HIS A 268 -84.24 -57.01 -30.93
N ARG A 269 -84.66 -55.75 -31.06
CA ARG A 269 -85.97 -55.39 -31.65
C ARG A 269 -86.07 -55.67 -33.15
N THR A 270 -84.97 -55.67 -33.88
CA THR A 270 -84.99 -55.90 -35.35
C THR A 270 -84.97 -57.39 -35.69
N LEU A 271 -84.55 -58.25 -34.75
CA LEU A 271 -84.47 -59.70 -34.89
C LEU A 271 -85.74 -60.45 -34.43
N GLN A 272 -86.74 -59.72 -33.90
CA GLN A 272 -88.04 -60.24 -33.43
C GLN A 272 -89.14 -59.86 -34.41
#